data_AF-A0A941SRS6-F1
#
_entry.id   AF-A0A941SRS6-F1
#
_cell.length_a   1.000
_cell.length_b   1.000
_cell.length_c   1.000
_cell.angle_alpha   90.00
_cell.angle_beta   90.00
_cell.angle_gamma   90.00
#
_symmetry.space_group_name_H-M   'P 1'
#
loop_
_entity.id
_entity.type
_entity.pdbx_description
1 polymer ?
#
loop_
_entity_poly.entity_id
_entity_poly.type
_entity_poly.pdbx_seq_one_letter_code
_entity_poly.pdbx_strand_id
1 'polypeptide(L)'
;AASGGYEVGPAVRNLALAWLARQDWIALATAEARSLAQALGATCLVAVQGEAGVTAVRVCQPGQGVSVGVVEGALFDLQTSATGRVFAAWSDAHAGALPALQREQIRWRGVAVVEGEYAAGINALGAPVFDAQGQLLLALTLVGPAASLPADADGEAAQALRAACQRISAALGWPGA
;
A
#
# COMPACT_ATOMS: atom_id res chain seq x y z
N ALA A 1 -28.19 15.96 -35.08
CA ALA A 1 -26.76 15.64 -35.27
C ALA A 1 -26.50 14.32 -34.57
N ALA A 2 -26.20 13.25 -35.31
CA ALA A 2 -25.90 11.94 -34.73
C ALA A 2 -24.43 11.93 -34.31
N SER A 3 -24.16 11.76 -33.02
CA SER A 3 -22.80 11.49 -32.54
C SER A 3 -22.38 10.14 -33.11
N GLY A 4 -21.45 10.14 -34.06
CA GLY A 4 -20.83 8.93 -34.59
C GLY A 4 -20.11 8.21 -33.46
N GLY A 5 -20.79 7.26 -32.83
CA GLY A 5 -20.25 6.48 -31.72
C GLY A 5 -19.21 5.50 -32.25
N TYR A 6 -17.95 5.74 -31.91
CA TYR A 6 -16.91 4.72 -31.99
C TYR A 6 -16.89 3.97 -30.67
N GLU A 7 -16.98 2.65 -30.73
CA GLU A 7 -16.79 1.78 -29.57
C GLU A 7 -15.47 1.02 -29.67
N VAL A 8 -14.94 0.63 -28.52
CA VAL A 8 -13.75 -0.22 -28.45
C VAL A 8 -14.09 -1.60 -28.99
N GLY A 9 -13.47 -1.95 -30.12
CA GLY A 9 -13.67 -3.25 -30.75
C GLY A 9 -13.12 -4.42 -29.91
N PRO A 10 -13.61 -5.65 -30.16
CA PRO A 10 -13.25 -6.84 -29.38
C PRO A 10 -11.74 -7.14 -29.36
N ALA A 11 -10.99 -6.75 -30.40
CA ALA A 11 -9.53 -6.94 -30.44
C ALA A 11 -8.79 -6.15 -29.34
N VAL A 12 -9.15 -4.87 -29.15
CA VAL A 12 -8.55 -4.03 -28.10
C VAL A 12 -8.97 -4.53 -26.72
N ARG A 13 -10.24 -4.94 -26.56
CA ARG A 13 -10.73 -5.55 -25.31
C ARG A 13 -9.98 -6.84 -24.96
N ASN A 14 -9.79 -7.75 -25.92
CA ASN A 14 -9.09 -9.01 -25.68
C ASN A 14 -7.61 -8.80 -25.34
N LEU A 15 -6.96 -7.83 -25.99
CA LEU A 15 -5.59 -7.44 -25.65
C LEU A 15 -5.50 -6.89 -24.21
N ALA A 16 -6.42 -6.01 -23.83
CA ALA A 16 -6.48 -5.47 -22.47
C ALA A 16 -6.71 -6.57 -21.42
N LEU A 17 -7.67 -7.48 -21.67
CA LEU A 17 -7.94 -8.61 -20.79
C LEU A 17 -6.74 -9.59 -20.68
N ALA A 18 -6.05 -9.86 -21.79
CA ALA A 18 -4.86 -10.71 -21.80
C ALA A 18 -3.68 -10.07 -21.06
N TRP A 19 -3.55 -8.75 -21.09
CA TRP A 19 -2.56 -8.02 -20.30
C TRP A 19 -2.91 -8.03 -18.81
N LEU A 20 -4.17 -7.76 -18.44
CA LEU A 20 -4.66 -7.81 -17.05
C LEU A 20 -4.45 -9.20 -16.45
N ALA A 21 -4.73 -10.27 -17.20
CA ALA A 21 -4.54 -11.65 -16.77
C ALA A 21 -3.08 -12.03 -16.52
N ARG A 22 -2.11 -11.22 -16.98
CA ARG A 22 -0.67 -11.47 -16.86
C ARG A 22 0.02 -10.55 -15.86
N GLN A 23 -0.71 -9.65 -15.19
CA GLN A 23 -0.11 -8.80 -14.19
C GLN A 23 0.13 -9.55 -12.89
N ASP A 24 1.39 -9.86 -12.63
CA ASP A 24 1.84 -10.20 -11.28
C ASP A 24 2.01 -8.90 -10.49
N TRP A 25 0.88 -8.42 -9.95
CA TRP A 25 0.83 -7.20 -9.13
C TRP A 25 1.65 -7.34 -7.84
N ILE A 26 1.88 -8.57 -7.35
CA ILE A 26 2.79 -8.82 -6.24
C ILE A 26 4.22 -8.52 -6.69
N ALA A 27 4.64 -9.01 -7.85
CA ALA A 27 5.98 -8.73 -8.38
C ALA A 27 6.21 -7.23 -8.61
N LEU A 28 5.22 -6.51 -9.17
CA LEU A 28 5.27 -5.07 -9.34
C LEU A 28 5.41 -4.33 -8.01
N ALA A 29 4.55 -4.65 -7.03
CA ALA A 29 4.60 -4.07 -5.70
C ALA A 29 5.92 -4.39 -4.98
N THR A 30 6.45 -5.60 -5.17
CA THR A 30 7.74 -6.01 -4.60
C THR A 30 8.90 -5.19 -5.17
N ALA A 31 8.88 -4.86 -6.46
CA ALA A 31 9.91 -4.05 -7.08
C ALA A 31 9.92 -2.62 -6.50
N GLU A 32 8.75 -2.00 -6.37
CA GLU A 32 8.59 -0.67 -5.75
C GLU A 32 8.96 -0.68 -4.26
N ALA A 33 8.51 -1.69 -3.50
CA ALA A 33 8.86 -1.86 -2.10
C ALA A 33 10.38 -1.98 -1.90
N ARG A 34 11.05 -2.76 -2.77
CA ARG A 34 12.52 -2.89 -2.74
C ARG A 34 13.22 -1.57 -3.02
N SER A 35 12.75 -0.83 -4.02
CA SER A 35 13.28 0.49 -4.36
C SER A 35 13.16 1.46 -3.19
N LEU A 36 11.98 1.52 -2.55
CA LEU A 36 11.76 2.34 -1.35
C LEU A 36 12.65 1.91 -0.19
N ALA A 37 12.76 0.61 0.07
CA ALA A 37 13.59 0.09 1.16
C ALA A 37 15.07 0.48 1.00
N GLN A 38 15.58 0.41 -0.23
CA GLN A 38 16.94 0.81 -0.56
C GLN A 38 17.15 2.33 -0.46
N ALA A 39 16.22 3.11 -1.03
CA ALA A 39 16.32 4.57 -1.06
C ALA A 39 16.21 5.20 0.33
N LEU A 40 15.31 4.69 1.16
CA LEU A 40 15.00 5.28 2.47
C LEU A 40 15.73 4.60 3.64
N GLY A 41 16.48 3.52 3.39
CA GLY A 41 17.16 2.77 4.44
C GLY A 41 16.21 2.19 5.50
N ALA A 42 14.96 1.91 5.11
CA ALA A 42 13.92 1.35 5.97
C ALA A 42 13.43 0.00 5.41
N THR A 43 12.85 -0.84 6.26
CA THR A 43 12.20 -2.07 5.80
C THR A 43 10.90 -1.70 5.08
N CYS A 44 10.63 -2.26 3.91
CA CYS A 44 9.38 -2.05 3.19
C CYS A 44 8.68 -3.38 2.91
N LEU A 45 7.39 -3.48 3.23
CA LEU A 45 6.62 -4.71 3.04
C LEU A 45 5.44 -4.49 2.10
N VAL A 46 5.03 -5.59 1.47
CA VAL A 46 3.79 -5.71 0.70
C VAL A 46 2.81 -6.54 1.52
N ALA A 47 1.67 -5.98 1.86
CA ALA A 47 0.65 -6.66 2.64
C ALA A 47 -0.68 -6.79 1.90
N VAL A 48 -1.36 -7.91 2.10
CA VAL A 48 -2.65 -8.25 1.48
C VAL A 48 -3.65 -8.71 2.54
N GLN A 49 -4.93 -8.71 2.21
CA GLN A 49 -5.92 -9.42 3.00
C GLN A 49 -5.81 -10.93 2.72
N GLY A 50 -5.34 -11.69 3.71
CA GLY A 50 -5.37 -13.15 3.70
C GLY A 50 -6.53 -13.72 4.53
N GLU A 51 -6.66 -15.04 4.56
CA GLU A 51 -7.68 -15.74 5.37
C GLU A 51 -7.48 -15.50 6.88
N ALA A 52 -6.22 -15.48 7.33
CA ALA A 52 -5.85 -15.24 8.72
C ALA A 52 -5.86 -13.74 9.12
N GLY A 53 -6.13 -12.83 8.18
CA GLY A 53 -6.09 -11.39 8.39
C GLY A 53 -5.11 -10.67 7.47
N VAL A 54 -4.81 -9.42 7.81
CA VAL A 54 -3.85 -8.58 7.06
C VAL A 54 -2.45 -9.16 7.23
N THR A 55 -1.84 -9.58 6.12
CA THR A 55 -0.62 -10.39 6.13
C THR A 55 0.46 -9.79 5.22
N ALA A 56 1.70 -9.71 5.69
CA ALA A 56 2.85 -9.39 4.84
C ALA A 56 3.18 -10.59 3.94
N VAL A 57 3.02 -10.43 2.63
CA VAL A 57 3.38 -11.47 1.65
C VAL A 57 4.79 -11.28 1.11
N ARG A 58 5.36 -10.07 1.23
CA ARG A 58 6.75 -9.77 0.86
C ARG A 58 7.36 -8.80 1.85
N VAL A 59 8.63 -9.03 2.20
CA VAL A 59 9.42 -8.11 3.02
C VAL A 59 10.73 -7.78 2.32
N CYS A 60 10.92 -6.51 1.99
CA CYS A 60 12.13 -5.98 1.40
C CYS A 60 12.99 -5.31 2.47
N GLN A 61 14.18 -5.86 2.69
CA GLN A 61 15.15 -5.33 3.63
C GLN A 61 15.85 -4.09 3.05
N PRO A 62 16.24 -3.14 3.91
CA PRO A 62 17.01 -2.00 3.46
C PRO A 62 18.40 -2.44 2.97
N GLY A 63 18.95 -1.73 1.98
CA GLY A 63 20.32 -1.97 1.51
C GLY A 63 21.40 -1.49 2.48
N GLN A 64 21.04 -0.55 3.36
CA GLN A 64 21.88 0.06 4.40
C GLN A 64 20.99 0.55 5.54
N GLY A 65 21.52 0.63 6.77
CA GLY A 65 20.77 1.08 7.95
C GLY A 65 20.29 -0.07 8.83
N VAL A 66 19.34 0.22 9.73
CA VAL A 66 18.82 -0.74 10.70
C VAL A 66 17.62 -1.48 10.10
N SER A 67 17.76 -2.79 9.98
CA SER A 67 16.65 -3.68 9.64
C SER A 67 15.73 -3.89 10.85
N VAL A 68 14.43 -3.78 10.63
CA VAL A 68 13.41 -4.17 11.61
C VAL A 68 12.95 -5.59 11.25
N GLY A 69 12.89 -6.47 12.25
CA GLY A 69 12.68 -7.92 12.10
C GLY A 69 11.26 -8.36 11.71
N VAL A 70 10.67 -7.74 10.69
CA VAL A 70 9.41 -8.20 10.10
C VAL A 70 9.69 -9.37 9.15
N VAL A 71 8.86 -10.41 9.20
CA VAL A 71 8.98 -11.61 8.36
C VAL A 71 7.78 -11.74 7.42
N GLU A 72 7.96 -12.44 6.31
CA GLU A 72 6.83 -12.85 5.48
C GLU A 72 5.90 -13.77 6.29
N GLY A 73 4.59 -13.62 6.10
CA GLY A 73 3.55 -14.26 6.91
C GLY A 73 3.18 -13.52 8.19
N ALA A 74 3.85 -12.42 8.53
CA ALA A 74 3.48 -11.61 9.70
C ALA A 74 2.06 -11.04 9.55
N LEU A 75 1.29 -11.10 10.65
CA LEU A 75 -0.06 -10.55 10.76
C LEU A 75 -0.03 -9.16 11.40
N PHE A 76 -0.97 -8.31 10.99
CA PHE A 76 -1.05 -6.91 11.40
C PHE A 76 -2.41 -6.58 12.01
N ASP A 77 -2.39 -5.97 13.19
CA ASP A 77 -3.61 -5.53 13.88
C ASP A 77 -4.26 -4.34 13.15
N LEU A 78 -5.59 -4.36 13.02
CA LEU A 78 -6.36 -3.37 12.26
C LEU A 78 -6.40 -1.98 12.92
N GLN A 79 -6.26 -1.92 14.25
CA GLN A 79 -6.31 -0.70 15.04
C GLN A 79 -4.92 -0.19 15.38
N THR A 80 -3.99 -1.11 15.54
CA THR A 80 -2.67 -0.89 16.07
C THR A 80 -1.63 -1.40 15.05
N SER A 81 -1.75 -1.00 13.80
CA SER A 81 -0.57 -1.01 12.92
C SER A 81 -0.83 -0.08 11.76
N ALA A 82 0.24 0.47 11.16
CA ALA A 82 0.07 1.28 9.95
C ALA A 82 -0.57 0.46 8.83
N THR A 83 -0.11 -0.77 8.63
CA THR A 83 -0.63 -1.71 7.62
C THR A 83 -2.11 -2.03 7.85
N GLY A 84 -2.47 -2.48 9.05
CA GLY A 84 -3.85 -2.82 9.38
C GLY A 84 -4.78 -1.62 9.36
N ARG A 85 -4.30 -0.42 9.74
CA ARG A 85 -5.05 0.83 9.62
C ARG A 85 -5.37 1.20 8.17
N VAL A 86 -4.48 0.91 7.23
CA VAL A 86 -4.79 1.05 5.78
C VAL A 86 -5.94 0.12 5.42
N PHE A 87 -5.86 -1.16 5.77
CA PHE A 87 -6.96 -2.10 5.48
C PHE A 87 -8.28 -1.70 6.16
N ALA A 88 -8.26 -1.29 7.43
CA ALA A 88 -9.43 -0.82 8.14
C ALA A 88 -9.99 0.52 7.61
N ALA A 89 -9.16 1.30 6.91
CA ALA A 89 -9.59 2.54 6.30
C ALA A 89 -10.26 2.33 4.94
N TRP A 90 -9.83 1.38 4.10
CA TRP A 90 -10.33 1.24 2.73
C TRP A 90 -11.03 -0.09 2.41
N SER A 91 -10.98 -1.10 3.27
CA SER A 91 -11.69 -2.37 3.06
C SER A 91 -13.04 -2.37 3.75
N ASP A 92 -14.09 -2.68 3.00
CA ASP A 92 -15.44 -2.86 3.54
C ASP A 92 -15.54 -4.05 4.51
N ALA A 93 -14.69 -5.07 4.34
CA ALA A 93 -14.60 -6.22 5.25
C ALA A 93 -14.23 -5.81 6.69
N HIS A 94 -13.61 -4.65 6.86
CA HIS A 94 -13.14 -4.11 8.13
C HIS A 94 -13.89 -2.83 8.54
N ALA A 95 -15.10 -2.64 8.00
CA ALA A 95 -15.96 -1.53 8.39
C ALA A 95 -16.18 -1.52 9.91
N GLY A 96 -15.94 -0.37 10.55
CA GLY A 96 -16.05 -0.22 12.01
C GLY A 96 -14.81 -0.61 12.81
N ALA A 97 -13.77 -1.20 12.21
CA ALA A 97 -12.54 -1.54 12.94
C ALA A 97 -11.76 -0.31 13.46
N LEU A 98 -11.95 0.87 12.84
CA LEU A 98 -11.42 2.16 13.30
C LEU A 98 -12.53 3.15 13.65
N PRO A 99 -12.29 4.08 14.58
CA PRO A 99 -13.11 5.28 14.75
C PRO A 99 -13.28 6.04 13.42
N ALA A 100 -14.48 6.59 13.18
CA ALA A 100 -14.80 7.26 11.92
C ALA A 100 -13.82 8.38 11.56
N LEU A 101 -13.51 9.26 12.52
CA LEU A 101 -12.56 10.36 12.32
C LEU A 101 -11.17 9.88 11.93
N GLN A 102 -10.68 8.79 12.55
CA GLN A 102 -9.36 8.25 12.23
C GLN A 102 -9.32 7.65 10.83
N ARG A 103 -10.38 6.91 10.44
CA ARG A 103 -10.55 6.39 9.09
C ARG A 103 -10.55 7.53 8.05
N GLU A 104 -11.32 8.58 8.29
CA GLU A 104 -11.40 9.74 7.41
C GLU A 104 -10.06 10.47 7.28
N GLN A 105 -9.32 10.64 8.37
CA GLN A 105 -7.98 11.23 8.34
C GLN A 105 -6.99 10.41 7.51
N ILE A 106 -7.01 9.09 7.66
CA ILE A 106 -6.16 8.18 6.86
C ILE A 106 -6.55 8.28 5.38
N ARG A 107 -7.85 8.29 5.08
CA ARG A 107 -8.37 8.47 3.71
C ARG A 107 -7.95 9.79 3.10
N TRP A 108 -8.12 10.89 3.84
CA TRP A 108 -7.76 12.24 3.41
C TRP A 108 -6.27 12.38 3.13
N ARG A 109 -5.43 11.84 4.01
CA ARG A 109 -3.96 11.91 3.87
C ARG A 109 -3.42 10.90 2.86
N GLY A 110 -4.16 9.82 2.56
CA GLY A 110 -3.68 8.71 1.74
C GLY A 110 -2.57 7.89 2.40
N VAL A 111 -2.35 8.05 3.70
CA VAL A 111 -1.31 7.34 4.46
C VAL A 111 -1.76 7.16 5.91
N ALA A 112 -1.51 5.98 6.48
CA ALA A 112 -1.59 5.71 7.90
C ALA A 112 -0.21 5.85 8.51
N VAL A 113 -0.12 6.54 9.65
CA VAL A 113 1.13 6.77 10.37
C VAL A 113 0.97 6.21 11.78
N VAL A 114 1.97 5.47 12.24
CA VAL A 114 2.04 5.05 13.63
C VAL A 114 3.45 5.18 14.20
N GLU A 115 3.49 5.56 15.47
CA GLU A 115 4.70 5.75 16.27
C GLU A 115 4.77 4.71 17.39
N GLY A 116 5.95 4.08 17.55
CA GLY A 116 6.30 3.27 18.73
C GLY A 116 5.56 1.95 18.90
N GLU A 117 4.89 1.45 17.86
CA GLU A 117 3.91 0.37 18.02
C GLU A 117 4.48 -1.05 17.95
N TYR A 118 5.33 -1.31 16.96
CA TYR A 118 6.00 -2.61 16.84
C TYR A 118 7.01 -2.80 17.97
N ALA A 119 7.73 -1.73 18.29
CA ALA A 119 8.59 -1.60 19.44
C ALA A 119 8.78 -0.10 19.72
N ALA A 120 9.09 0.25 20.97
CA ALA A 120 9.43 1.63 21.32
C ALA A 120 10.58 2.14 20.43
N GLY A 121 10.38 3.30 19.81
CA GLY A 121 11.33 3.89 18.87
C GLY A 121 11.28 3.32 17.45
N ILE A 122 10.29 2.50 17.10
CA ILE A 122 10.02 2.06 15.72
C ILE A 122 8.74 2.72 15.20
N ASN A 123 8.84 3.36 14.05
CA ASN A 123 7.71 3.98 13.36
C ASN A 123 7.29 3.14 12.15
N ALA A 124 6.04 3.30 11.74
CA ALA A 124 5.50 2.69 10.55
C ALA A 124 4.61 3.65 9.75
N LEU A 125 4.77 3.63 8.43
CA LEU A 125 3.97 4.40 7.48
C LEU A 125 3.35 3.44 6.47
N GLY A 126 2.03 3.47 6.27
CA GLY A 126 1.33 2.57 5.36
C GLY A 126 0.50 3.33 4.33
N ALA A 127 0.53 2.93 3.07
CA ALA A 127 -0.29 3.55 2.01
C ALA A 127 -1.00 2.50 1.14
N PRO A 128 -2.22 2.81 0.65
CA PRO A 128 -3.04 1.86 -0.11
C PRO A 128 -2.62 1.79 -1.59
N VAL A 129 -2.78 0.61 -2.18
CA VAL A 129 -2.78 0.40 -3.63
C VAL A 129 -4.15 -0.06 -4.05
N PHE A 130 -4.70 0.58 -5.08
CA PHE A 130 -6.04 0.32 -5.58
C PHE A 130 -6.02 -0.41 -6.92
N ASP A 131 -7.06 -1.20 -7.17
CA ASP A 131 -7.36 -1.74 -8.48
C ASP A 131 -8.12 -0.72 -9.35
N ALA A 132 -8.44 -1.12 -10.59
CA ALA A 132 -9.19 -0.30 -11.54
C ALA A 132 -10.62 0.05 -11.07
N GLN A 133 -11.17 -0.68 -10.09
CA GLN A 133 -12.48 -0.42 -9.50
C GLN A 133 -12.41 0.48 -8.26
N GLY A 134 -11.21 0.92 -7.87
CA GLY A 134 -10.98 1.72 -6.66
C GLY A 134 -11.07 0.91 -5.38
N GLN A 135 -11.02 -0.42 -5.46
CA GLN A 135 -10.97 -1.29 -4.28
C GLN A 135 -9.52 -1.45 -3.82
N LEU A 136 -9.34 -1.56 -2.50
CA LEU A 136 -8.01 -1.80 -1.93
C LEU A 136 -7.52 -3.19 -2.33
N LEU A 137 -6.44 -3.26 -3.10
CA LEU A 137 -5.81 -4.51 -3.51
C LEU A 137 -4.73 -4.96 -2.52
N LEU A 138 -3.85 -4.05 -2.11
CA LEU A 138 -2.75 -4.28 -1.18
C LEU A 138 -2.34 -2.98 -0.48
N ALA A 139 -1.45 -3.09 0.51
CA ALA A 139 -0.78 -1.93 1.11
C ALA A 139 0.74 -2.09 1.02
N LEU A 140 1.44 -0.98 0.76
CA LEU A 140 2.87 -0.89 1.07
C LEU A 140 3.04 -0.30 2.47
N THR A 141 4.01 -0.78 3.23
CA THR A 141 4.33 -0.21 4.55
C THR A 141 5.83 -0.09 4.75
N LEU A 142 6.29 1.09 5.14
CA LEU A 142 7.64 1.34 5.63
C LEU A 142 7.69 1.13 7.14
N VAL A 143 8.73 0.46 7.62
CA VAL A 143 8.99 0.23 9.04
C VAL A 143 10.46 0.50 9.31
N GLY A 144 10.75 1.31 10.33
CA GLY A 144 12.12 1.69 10.63
C GLY A 144 12.26 2.45 11.96
N PRO A 145 13.50 2.66 12.43
CA PRO A 145 13.75 3.46 13.63
C PRO A 145 13.20 4.88 13.48
N ALA A 146 12.63 5.42 14.55
CA ALA A 146 12.05 6.77 14.57
C ALA A 146 13.04 7.87 14.16
N ALA A 147 14.33 7.66 14.45
CA ALA A 147 15.41 8.58 14.08
C ALA A 147 15.62 8.69 12.56
N SER A 148 15.36 7.63 11.81
CA SER A 148 15.54 7.58 10.34
C SER A 148 14.22 7.56 9.57
N LEU A 149 13.12 7.19 10.23
CA LEU A 149 11.77 7.18 9.68
C LEU A 149 10.83 7.98 10.62
N PRO A 150 10.79 9.31 10.50
CA PRO A 150 9.90 10.13 11.31
C PRO A 150 8.42 9.76 11.07
N ALA A 151 7.61 9.81 12.13
CA ALA A 151 6.16 9.59 12.07
C ALA A 151 5.44 10.83 11.53
N ASP A 152 5.79 11.24 10.32
CA ASP A 152 5.26 12.42 9.64
C ASP A 152 4.50 12.02 8.38
N ALA A 153 3.21 12.34 8.35
CA ALA A 153 2.33 12.05 7.21
C ALA A 153 2.64 12.91 5.98
N ASP A 154 3.32 14.05 6.19
CA ASP A 154 3.68 14.99 5.14
C ASP A 154 5.19 14.99 4.84
N GLY A 155 5.95 14.16 5.56
CA GLY A 155 7.39 13.99 5.38
C GLY A 155 7.77 13.25 4.09
N GLU A 156 9.06 13.31 3.75
CA GLU A 156 9.62 12.74 2.52
C GLU A 156 9.29 11.25 2.35
N ALA A 157 9.42 10.46 3.42
CA ALA A 157 9.12 9.03 3.38
C ALA A 157 7.63 8.74 3.08
N ALA A 158 6.70 9.51 3.66
CA ALA A 158 5.28 9.37 3.40
C ALA A 158 4.91 9.81 1.97
N GLN A 159 5.54 10.87 1.46
CA GLN A 159 5.38 11.31 0.07
C GLN A 159 5.89 10.24 -0.92
N ALA A 160 7.10 9.72 -0.69
CA ALA A 160 7.69 8.67 -1.53
C ALA A 160 6.85 7.39 -1.52
N LEU A 161 6.34 6.99 -0.36
CA LEU A 161 5.45 5.85 -0.20
C LEU A 161 4.13 6.03 -0.97
N ARG A 162 3.46 7.19 -0.81
CA ARG A 162 2.23 7.51 -1.56
C ARG A 162 2.47 7.51 -3.06
N ALA A 163 3.57 8.13 -3.51
CA ALA A 163 3.93 8.18 -4.92
C ALA A 163 4.19 6.77 -5.50
N ALA A 164 4.83 5.87 -4.76
CA ALA A 164 5.02 4.48 -5.16
C ALA A 164 3.68 3.74 -5.29
N CYS A 165 2.81 3.87 -4.28
CA CYS A 165 1.48 3.27 -4.33
C CYS A 165 0.63 3.81 -5.49
N GLN A 166 0.73 5.10 -5.80
CA GLN A 166 0.06 5.72 -6.94
C GLN A 166 0.58 5.17 -8.27
N ARG A 167 1.90 4.98 -8.42
CA ARG A 167 2.48 4.35 -9.63
C ARG A 167 1.97 2.93 -9.82
N ILE A 168 1.92 2.13 -8.75
CA ILE A 168 1.38 0.77 -8.81
C ILE A 168 -0.10 0.83 -9.20
N SER A 169 -0.91 1.62 -8.50
CA SER A 169 -2.35 1.72 -8.76
C SER A 169 -2.64 2.17 -10.19
N ALA A 170 -1.90 3.15 -10.72
CA ALA A 170 -2.01 3.60 -12.11
C ALA A 170 -1.64 2.48 -13.09
N ALA A 171 -0.59 1.71 -12.82
CA ALA A 171 -0.22 0.54 -13.61
C ALA A 171 -1.26 -0.60 -13.54
N LEU A 172 -2.12 -0.62 -12.52
CA LEU A 172 -3.26 -1.53 -12.40
C LEU A 172 -4.56 -0.97 -12.98
N GLY A 173 -4.53 0.24 -13.56
CA GLY A 173 -5.67 0.87 -14.21
C GLY A 173 -6.54 1.75 -13.29
N TRP A 174 -6.08 2.08 -12.08
CA TRP A 174 -6.78 3.04 -11.22
C TRP A 174 -6.65 4.47 -11.80
N PRO A 175 -7.77 5.18 -12.06
CA PRO A 175 -7.75 6.49 -12.70
C PRO A 175 -7.29 7.64 -11.80
N GLY A 176 -7.03 7.36 -10.51
CA GLY A 176 -6.80 8.37 -9.48
C GLY A 176 -8.10 8.74 -8.75
N ALA A 177 -7.94 9.45 -7.63
CA ALA A 177 -9.04 10.07 -6.88
C ALA A 177 -9.09 11.57 -7.15
#